data_AF-A0A955X4F9-F1
#
_entry.id   AF-A0A955X4F9-F1
#
_cell.length_a   1.000
_cell.length_b   1.000
_cell.length_c   1.000
_cell.angle_alpha   90.00
_cell.angle_beta   90.00
_cell.angle_gamma   90.00
#
_symmetry.space_group_name_H-M   'P 1'
#
loop_
_entity.id
_entity.type
_entity.pdbx_description
1 polymer ?
#
loop_
_entity_poly.entity_id
_entity_poly.type
_entity_poly.pdbx_seq_one_letter_code
_entity_poly.pdbx_strand_id
1 'polypeptide(L)'
;VEAMKAAKLGAALQGIDLGNVANLDPTGGAILEKCSAEIGAFVAFLDSALHGTAGGYFLPPVLEAVRAHADGTWPAPKYESASAREHLAPLRPEQLEAWIRPMTTSAQGQAVQAADDPAAQEALQLLKGVAKTLKANVPLAGRGFEDVGYNQASQKALGKQRDALLVTLRDAKKGSKAHRDASKAMGPIQERLALIELEQGLKRQFADGFPADAQGALAELKPLAQAAIAVLRRRRQAGFVDALESAAAVVKPAPTQARQGLYAADDDTLDAWMKSFGGGSCLDASRGHNRASLAEFISGSQYKMIRAMRDDTPIGRGCLRLLRVELPNGYKGLALYMDRPMATPAGHPGAAEQKLMYQHSMAKAAAMKVPFMVADAQMANQVAAERGLKAEHQQVSVWLHRGVTGMHQSEGLNANDYFIGWEGVNTGYAVTPAAQKEAARNYGLSVVMPPA
;
A
#
# COMPACT_ATOMS: atom_id res chain seq x y z
N VAL A 1 9.46 -4.11 -25.27
CA VAL A 1 9.53 -3.00 -24.30
C VAL A 1 9.34 -3.54 -22.88
N GLU A 2 8.22 -4.17 -22.55
CA GLU A 2 7.98 -4.79 -21.22
C GLU A 2 9.06 -5.80 -20.77
N ALA A 3 9.46 -6.74 -21.63
CA ALA A 3 10.55 -7.68 -21.32
C ALA A 3 11.91 -6.99 -21.06
N MET A 4 12.13 -5.81 -21.65
CA MET A 4 13.35 -5.02 -21.46
C MET A 4 13.31 -4.21 -20.16
N LYS A 5 12.12 -3.75 -19.74
CA LYS A 5 11.87 -3.12 -18.44
C LYS A 5 12.04 -4.13 -17.31
N ALA A 6 11.45 -5.30 -17.46
CA ALA A 6 11.63 -6.44 -16.56
C ALA A 6 13.12 -6.82 -16.38
N ALA A 7 13.88 -6.91 -17.48
CA ALA A 7 15.30 -7.21 -17.44
C ALA A 7 16.13 -6.12 -16.74
N LYS A 8 15.82 -4.83 -16.95
CA LYS A 8 16.48 -3.70 -16.26
C LYS A 8 16.16 -3.68 -14.77
N LEU A 9 14.91 -3.97 -14.40
CA LEU A 9 14.48 -4.03 -13.00
C LEU A 9 15.14 -5.21 -12.27
N GLY A 10 15.16 -6.39 -12.89
CA GLY A 10 15.88 -7.56 -12.36
C GLY A 10 17.38 -7.34 -12.24
N ALA A 11 17.99 -6.58 -13.16
CA ALA A 11 19.40 -6.21 -13.09
C ALA A 11 19.70 -5.13 -12.03
N ALA A 12 18.74 -4.29 -11.66
CA ALA A 12 18.86 -3.27 -10.61
C ALA A 12 18.62 -3.85 -9.21
N LEU A 13 17.81 -4.90 -9.11
CA LEU A 13 17.42 -5.56 -7.86
C LEU A 13 18.22 -6.86 -7.62
N GLN A 14 19.49 -6.90 -8.02
CA GLN A 14 20.35 -8.09 -7.99
C GLN A 14 20.20 -8.86 -6.67
N GLY A 15 19.83 -10.14 -6.74
CA GLY A 15 19.65 -11.01 -5.58
C GLY A 15 18.22 -11.07 -5.02
N ILE A 16 17.32 -10.18 -5.43
CA ILE A 16 15.89 -10.28 -5.09
C ILE A 16 15.20 -11.18 -6.11
N ASP A 17 14.89 -12.41 -5.71
CA ASP A 17 13.98 -13.27 -6.48
C ASP A 17 12.57 -12.67 -6.44
N LEU A 18 12.21 -11.94 -7.48
CA LEU A 18 10.86 -11.40 -7.72
C LEU A 18 9.93 -12.41 -8.41
N GLY A 19 10.36 -13.66 -8.58
CA GLY A 19 9.67 -14.60 -9.46
C GLY A 19 9.75 -14.17 -10.93
N ASN A 20 8.80 -14.63 -11.76
CA ASN A 20 8.80 -14.35 -13.20
C ASN A 20 8.45 -12.88 -13.47
N VAL A 21 9.48 -12.06 -13.72
CA VAL A 21 9.39 -10.61 -14.02
C VAL A 21 8.55 -10.29 -15.29
N ALA A 22 8.11 -11.29 -16.04
CA ALA A 22 7.18 -11.12 -17.17
C ALA A 22 5.71 -10.83 -16.74
N ASN A 23 5.36 -11.02 -15.46
CA ASN A 23 3.99 -10.88 -14.93
C ASN A 23 3.86 -9.80 -13.85
N LEU A 24 4.71 -8.78 -13.85
CA LEU A 24 4.58 -7.67 -12.90
C LEU A 24 3.20 -7.01 -13.04
N ASP A 25 2.58 -6.68 -11.90
CA ASP A 25 1.45 -5.76 -11.89
C ASP A 25 1.89 -4.45 -12.58
N PRO A 26 1.14 -3.89 -13.56
CA PRO A 26 1.58 -2.71 -14.28
C PRO A 26 1.82 -1.48 -13.40
N THR A 27 1.00 -1.29 -12.36
CA THR A 27 1.14 -0.14 -11.43
C THR A 27 2.34 -0.38 -10.51
N GLY A 28 2.44 -1.58 -9.93
CA GLY A 28 3.57 -2.01 -9.11
C GLY A 28 4.90 -1.94 -9.85
N GLY A 29 4.96 -2.47 -11.07
CA GLY A 29 6.12 -2.41 -11.96
C GLY A 29 6.54 -0.98 -12.28
N ALA A 30 5.60 -0.06 -12.48
CA ALA A 30 5.90 1.36 -12.69
C ALA A 30 6.46 2.05 -11.43
N ILE A 31 5.96 1.70 -10.23
CA ILE A 31 6.51 2.18 -8.96
C ILE A 31 7.95 1.69 -8.78
N LEU A 32 8.18 0.38 -8.98
CA LEU A 32 9.49 -0.22 -8.86
C LEU A 32 10.48 0.32 -9.89
N GLU A 33 10.06 0.53 -11.14
CA GLU A 33 10.88 1.17 -12.19
C GLU A 33 11.31 2.58 -11.78
N LYS A 34 10.43 3.34 -11.11
CA LYS A 34 10.72 4.71 -10.67
C LYS A 34 11.78 4.78 -9.58
N CYS A 35 11.92 3.79 -8.70
CA CYS A 35 12.83 3.81 -7.55
C CYS A 35 13.80 2.61 -7.49
N SER A 36 14.04 1.93 -8.61
CA SER A 36 14.84 0.70 -8.64
C SER A 36 16.28 0.90 -8.18
N ALA A 37 16.88 2.06 -8.48
CA ALA A 37 18.25 2.38 -8.09
C ALA A 37 18.37 2.55 -6.57
N GLU A 38 17.42 3.26 -5.97
CA GLU A 38 17.33 3.47 -4.52
C GLU A 38 17.05 2.17 -3.78
N ILE A 39 16.12 1.34 -4.29
CA ILE A 39 15.85 0.01 -3.71
C ILE A 39 17.11 -0.87 -3.78
N GLY A 40 17.78 -0.93 -4.94
CA GLY A 40 19.00 -1.73 -5.09
C GLY A 40 20.11 -1.32 -4.12
N ALA A 41 20.36 -0.01 -4.01
CA ALA A 41 21.33 0.53 -3.05
C ALA A 41 20.95 0.24 -1.60
N PHE A 42 19.67 0.33 -1.27
CA PHE A 42 19.17 0.08 0.08
C PHE A 42 19.26 -1.40 0.46
N VAL A 43 18.84 -2.30 -0.42
CA VAL A 43 18.92 -3.75 -0.21
C VAL A 43 20.37 -4.19 -0.09
N ALA A 44 21.26 -3.70 -0.97
CA ALA A 44 22.69 -3.98 -0.86
C ALA A 44 23.27 -3.50 0.48
N PHE A 45 22.85 -2.34 0.99
CA PHE A 45 23.23 -1.88 2.32
C PHE A 45 22.73 -2.81 3.42
N LEU A 46 21.45 -3.21 3.40
CA LEU A 46 20.90 -4.09 4.45
C LEU A 46 21.58 -5.46 4.46
N ASP A 47 21.94 -5.99 3.29
CA ASP A 47 22.64 -7.27 3.14
C ASP A 47 24.11 -7.19 3.57
N SER A 48 24.81 -6.11 3.20
CA SER A 48 26.26 -5.96 3.42
C SER A 48 26.67 -5.25 4.72
N ALA A 49 25.95 -4.21 5.15
CA ALA A 49 26.38 -3.36 6.26
C ALA A 49 25.83 -3.84 7.62
N LEU A 50 24.78 -4.65 7.63
CA LEU A 50 24.15 -5.18 8.84
C LEU A 50 24.42 -6.68 9.05
N HIS A 51 25.56 -7.19 8.54
CA HIS A 51 25.95 -8.59 8.64
C HIS A 51 25.69 -9.23 10.02
N GLY A 52 25.23 -10.49 10.03
CA GLY A 52 24.90 -11.23 11.24
C GLY A 52 23.41 -11.17 11.61
N THR A 53 23.10 -11.16 12.90
CA THR A 53 21.70 -11.18 13.40
C THR A 53 20.91 -9.93 13.08
N ALA A 54 21.55 -8.76 12.89
CA ALA A 54 20.89 -7.49 12.64
C ALA A 54 20.22 -7.43 11.25
N GLY A 55 20.90 -7.83 10.18
CA GLY A 55 20.36 -7.85 8.81
C GLY A 55 19.13 -8.76 8.66
N GLY A 56 19.06 -9.83 9.48
CA GLY A 56 17.90 -10.73 9.55
C GLY A 56 16.60 -10.06 10.01
N TYR A 57 16.66 -8.94 10.72
CA TYR A 57 15.48 -8.20 11.16
C TYR A 57 14.96 -7.21 10.11
N PHE A 58 15.85 -6.61 9.31
CA PHE A 58 15.50 -5.49 8.43
C PHE A 58 15.30 -5.88 6.98
N LEU A 59 16.10 -6.81 6.46
CA LEU A 59 16.06 -7.18 5.05
C LEU A 59 14.76 -7.90 4.65
N PRO A 60 14.29 -8.94 5.39
CA PRO A 60 13.11 -9.70 4.95
C PRO A 60 11.84 -8.85 4.78
N PRO A 61 11.47 -7.93 5.71
CA PRO A 61 10.29 -7.08 5.53
C PRO A 61 10.38 -6.14 4.32
N VAL A 62 11.57 -5.66 3.97
CA VAL A 62 11.78 -4.83 2.78
C VAL A 62 11.63 -5.66 1.51
N LEU A 63 12.19 -6.86 1.46
CA LEU A 63 12.02 -7.76 0.32
C LEU A 63 10.56 -8.17 0.11
N GLU A 64 9.81 -8.39 1.20
CA GLU A 64 8.37 -8.63 1.14
C GLU A 64 7.62 -7.43 0.57
N ALA A 65 7.95 -6.20 0.99
CA ALA A 65 7.35 -4.99 0.42
C ALA A 65 7.61 -4.85 -1.08
N VAL A 66 8.85 -5.13 -1.54
CA VAL A 66 9.20 -5.08 -2.97
C VAL A 66 8.42 -6.13 -3.76
N ARG A 67 8.34 -7.38 -3.26
CA ARG A 67 7.55 -8.45 -3.89
C ARG A 67 6.07 -8.12 -3.95
N ALA A 68 5.51 -7.63 -2.85
CA ALA A 68 4.10 -7.25 -2.78
C ALA A 68 3.75 -6.11 -3.74
N HIS A 69 4.66 -5.16 -3.96
CA HIS A 69 4.47 -4.17 -5.03
C HIS A 69 4.54 -4.83 -6.41
N ALA A 70 5.54 -5.68 -6.67
CA ALA A 70 5.67 -6.40 -7.93
C ALA A 70 4.41 -7.21 -8.29
N ASP A 71 3.77 -7.80 -7.28
CA ASP A 71 2.56 -8.63 -7.40
C ASP A 71 1.25 -7.81 -7.34
N GLY A 72 1.31 -6.50 -7.08
CA GLY A 72 0.12 -5.65 -6.93
C GLY A 72 -0.69 -5.91 -5.65
N THR A 73 -0.11 -6.55 -4.63
CA THR A 73 -0.76 -6.89 -3.36
C THR A 73 -0.46 -5.92 -2.22
N TRP A 74 0.47 -4.98 -2.41
CA TRP A 74 0.75 -3.91 -1.44
C TRP A 74 -0.44 -2.92 -1.33
N PRO A 75 -0.80 -2.42 -0.13
CA PRO A 75 -0.12 -2.55 1.17
C PRO A 75 -0.61 -3.69 2.07
N ALA A 76 -1.39 -4.66 1.57
CA ALA A 76 -2.02 -5.66 2.44
C ALA A 76 -1.02 -6.40 3.37
N PRO A 77 0.16 -6.87 2.91
CA PRO A 77 1.13 -7.55 3.80
C PRO A 77 1.63 -6.69 4.97
N LYS A 78 1.70 -5.37 4.79
CA LYS A 78 2.06 -4.40 5.84
C LYS A 78 1.07 -4.45 7.01
N TYR A 79 -0.21 -4.62 6.72
CA TYR A 79 -1.31 -4.53 7.68
C TYR A 79 -1.84 -5.89 8.15
N GLU A 80 -1.50 -6.97 7.44
CA GLU A 80 -1.98 -8.33 7.74
C GLU A 80 -0.96 -9.20 8.48
N SER A 81 0.28 -8.72 8.66
CA SER A 81 1.35 -9.42 9.38
C SER A 81 0.98 -9.68 10.86
N ALA A 82 1.63 -10.66 11.48
CA ALA A 82 1.40 -10.96 12.90
C ALA A 82 1.65 -9.76 13.81
N SER A 83 2.73 -9.01 13.56
CA SER A 83 3.05 -7.77 14.26
C SER A 83 1.99 -6.69 14.04
N ALA A 84 1.43 -6.57 12.83
CA ALA A 84 0.39 -5.61 12.52
C ALA A 84 -0.91 -5.94 13.25
N ARG A 85 -1.33 -7.21 13.25
CA ARG A 85 -2.53 -7.66 13.98
C ARG A 85 -2.41 -7.38 15.47
N GLU A 86 -1.23 -7.56 16.07
CA GLU A 86 -1.00 -7.22 17.47
C GLU A 86 -1.09 -5.70 17.72
N HIS A 87 -0.38 -4.90 16.92
CA HIS A 87 -0.36 -3.45 17.09
C HIS A 87 -1.74 -2.79 16.86
N LEU A 88 -2.46 -3.25 15.84
CA LEU A 88 -3.72 -2.66 15.39
C LEU A 88 -4.96 -3.27 16.07
N ALA A 89 -4.81 -4.31 16.89
CA ALA A 89 -5.90 -4.96 17.63
C ALA A 89 -6.81 -3.98 18.42
N PRO A 90 -6.33 -2.85 18.97
CA PRO A 90 -7.20 -1.90 19.67
C PRO A 90 -8.15 -1.10 18.75
N LEU A 91 -7.96 -1.11 17.44
CA LEU A 91 -8.83 -0.39 16.50
C LEU A 91 -10.11 -1.18 16.22
N ARG A 92 -11.24 -0.47 16.16
CA ARG A 92 -12.47 -1.01 15.58
C ARG A 92 -12.32 -1.16 14.05
N PRO A 93 -13.09 -2.04 13.39
CA PRO A 93 -12.98 -2.29 11.95
C PRO A 93 -13.01 -1.02 11.09
N GLU A 94 -13.91 -0.08 11.39
CA GLU A 94 -14.02 1.18 10.65
C GLU A 94 -12.81 2.11 10.84
N GLN A 95 -12.14 2.05 12.00
CA GLN A 95 -10.95 2.84 12.29
C GLN A 95 -9.72 2.24 11.59
N LEU A 96 -9.65 0.91 11.56
CA LEU A 96 -8.63 0.17 10.82
C LEU A 96 -8.76 0.44 9.32
N GLU A 97 -9.97 0.39 8.78
CA GLU A 97 -10.24 0.72 7.38
C GLU A 97 -9.84 2.15 7.06
N ALA A 98 -10.20 3.12 7.90
CA ALA A 98 -9.81 4.52 7.75
C ALA A 98 -8.29 4.72 7.85
N TRP A 99 -7.59 3.94 8.68
CA TRP A 99 -6.14 3.94 8.73
C TRP A 99 -5.57 3.43 7.41
N ILE A 100 -5.89 2.21 7.00
CA ILE A 100 -5.31 1.55 5.83
C ILE A 100 -5.56 2.36 4.56
N ARG A 101 -6.80 2.85 4.36
CA ARG A 101 -7.22 3.56 3.15
C ARG A 101 -6.40 4.84 2.93
N PRO A 102 -5.71 5.00 1.79
CA PRO A 102 -5.02 6.25 1.47
C PRO A 102 -5.99 7.44 1.43
N MET A 103 -5.55 8.60 1.89
CA MET A 103 -6.34 9.84 1.83
C MET A 103 -5.60 10.93 1.04
N THR A 104 -6.34 11.88 0.49
CA THR A 104 -5.80 13.10 -0.11
C THR A 104 -6.62 14.31 0.33
N THR A 105 -5.95 15.44 0.58
CA THR A 105 -6.55 16.71 1.00
C THR A 105 -6.06 17.80 0.07
N SER A 106 -6.98 18.49 -0.60
CA SER A 106 -6.64 19.59 -1.51
C SER A 106 -6.17 20.83 -0.74
N ALA A 107 -5.55 21.80 -1.43
CA ALA A 107 -5.15 23.08 -0.84
C ALA A 107 -6.29 23.84 -0.14
N GLN A 108 -7.55 23.62 -0.54
CA GLN A 108 -8.73 24.19 0.11
C GLN A 108 -9.07 23.49 1.44
N GLY A 109 -8.28 22.50 1.87
CA GLY A 109 -8.46 21.78 3.12
C GLY A 109 -9.60 20.76 3.09
N GLN A 110 -10.21 20.53 1.92
CA GLN A 110 -11.25 19.52 1.72
C GLN A 110 -10.60 18.16 1.52
N ALA A 111 -10.95 17.19 2.38
CA ALA A 111 -10.62 15.80 2.11
C ALA A 111 -11.40 15.38 0.86
N VAL A 112 -10.68 15.01 -0.19
CA VAL A 112 -11.33 14.46 -1.39
C VAL A 112 -11.63 13.00 -1.08
N GLN A 113 -12.79 12.75 -0.47
CA GLN A 113 -13.39 11.44 -0.63
C GLN A 113 -13.71 11.28 -2.12
N ALA A 114 -13.44 10.12 -2.71
CA ALA A 114 -13.95 9.82 -4.04
C ALA A 114 -15.47 10.01 -3.96
N ALA A 115 -15.98 11.11 -4.52
CA ALA A 115 -17.40 11.42 -4.47
C ALA A 115 -18.18 10.22 -5.01
N ASP A 116 -19.38 9.97 -4.48
CA ASP A 116 -20.35 9.02 -5.01
C ASP A 116 -20.56 9.31 -6.50
N ASP A 117 -19.79 8.64 -7.36
CA ASP A 117 -19.86 8.78 -8.80
C ASP A 117 -21.03 7.91 -9.27
N PRO A 118 -22.17 8.49 -9.65
CA PRO A 118 -23.36 7.71 -9.97
C PRO A 118 -23.11 6.72 -11.11
N ALA A 119 -22.23 7.10 -12.05
CA ALA A 119 -21.81 6.21 -13.12
C ALA A 119 -21.00 5.01 -12.59
N ALA A 120 -20.14 5.22 -11.61
CA ALA A 120 -19.36 4.14 -10.98
C ALA A 120 -20.26 3.18 -10.21
N GLN A 121 -21.27 3.71 -9.51
CA GLN A 121 -22.27 2.91 -8.82
C GLN A 121 -23.13 2.10 -9.80
N GLU A 122 -23.55 2.71 -10.90
CA GLU A 122 -24.26 2.01 -11.99
C GLU A 122 -23.40 0.90 -12.62
N ALA A 123 -22.12 1.17 -12.87
CA ALA A 123 -21.17 0.18 -13.36
C ALA A 123 -20.99 -0.99 -12.38
N LEU A 124 -20.89 -0.73 -11.07
CA LEU A 124 -20.87 -1.79 -10.07
C LEU A 124 -22.18 -2.60 -10.04
N GLN A 125 -23.32 -1.95 -10.26
CA GLN A 125 -24.62 -2.63 -10.34
C GLN A 125 -24.66 -3.60 -11.54
N LEU A 126 -24.09 -3.21 -12.68
CA LEU A 126 -23.91 -4.09 -13.84
C LEU A 126 -23.00 -5.27 -13.50
N LEU A 127 -21.85 -5.02 -12.86
CA LEU A 127 -20.91 -6.06 -12.45
C LEU A 127 -21.48 -7.02 -11.40
N LYS A 128 -22.36 -6.55 -10.51
CA LYS A 128 -23.10 -7.40 -9.58
C LYS A 128 -24.06 -8.34 -10.33
N GLY A 129 -24.69 -7.85 -11.40
CA GLY A 129 -25.47 -8.68 -12.32
C GLY A 129 -24.63 -9.76 -12.99
N VAL A 130 -23.43 -9.39 -13.46
CA VAL A 130 -22.45 -10.34 -14.00
C VAL A 130 -22.05 -11.39 -12.95
N ALA A 131 -21.72 -10.97 -11.73
CA ALA A 131 -21.32 -11.87 -10.64
C ALA A 131 -22.39 -12.94 -10.35
N LYS A 132 -23.67 -12.56 -10.40
CA LYS A 132 -24.81 -13.47 -10.16
C LYS A 132 -25.02 -14.47 -11.30
N THR A 133 -24.69 -14.11 -12.53
CA THR A 133 -25.14 -14.84 -13.74
C THR A 133 -24.02 -15.52 -14.52
N LEU A 134 -22.76 -15.08 -14.37
CA LEU A 134 -21.62 -15.55 -15.16
C LEU A 134 -21.47 -17.06 -15.10
N LYS A 135 -21.41 -17.64 -13.89
CA LYS A 135 -21.24 -19.09 -13.69
C LYS A 135 -22.36 -19.92 -14.30
N ALA A 136 -23.60 -19.42 -14.26
CA ALA A 136 -24.76 -20.14 -14.77
C ALA A 136 -24.84 -20.11 -16.30
N ASN A 137 -24.37 -19.03 -16.94
CA ASN A 137 -24.56 -18.80 -18.37
C ASN A 137 -23.29 -19.06 -19.21
N VAL A 138 -22.12 -19.13 -18.57
CA VAL A 138 -20.83 -19.34 -19.24
C VAL A 138 -20.15 -20.59 -18.68
N PRO A 139 -20.48 -21.79 -19.18
CA PRO A 139 -19.86 -23.02 -18.69
C PRO A 139 -18.36 -23.06 -19.02
N LEU A 140 -17.55 -23.55 -18.08
CA LEU A 140 -16.10 -23.75 -18.30
C LEU A 140 -15.77 -25.08 -18.99
N ALA A 141 -16.73 -26.00 -19.02
CA ALA A 141 -16.59 -27.33 -19.61
C ALA A 141 -16.29 -27.27 -21.13
N GLY A 142 -15.49 -28.23 -21.59
CA GLY A 142 -15.14 -28.41 -23.00
C GLY A 142 -14.13 -29.54 -23.17
N ARG A 143 -13.82 -29.91 -24.41
CA ARG A 143 -12.96 -31.07 -24.74
C ARG A 143 -11.64 -31.03 -23.94
N GLY A 144 -11.43 -32.00 -23.06
CA GLY A 144 -10.23 -32.14 -22.23
C GLY A 144 -10.24 -31.39 -20.88
N PHE A 145 -11.36 -30.78 -20.48
CA PHE A 145 -11.48 -29.98 -19.25
C PHE A 145 -12.84 -30.17 -18.55
N GLU A 146 -13.27 -31.42 -18.41
CA GLU A 146 -14.61 -31.76 -17.88
C GLU A 146 -14.77 -31.45 -16.38
N ASP A 147 -13.67 -31.42 -15.61
CA ASP A 147 -13.67 -31.20 -14.14
C ASP A 147 -13.37 -29.76 -13.71
N VAL A 148 -13.43 -28.78 -14.63
CA VAL A 148 -13.08 -27.38 -14.31
C VAL A 148 -14.29 -26.58 -13.85
N GLY A 149 -14.21 -26.00 -12.65
CA GLY A 149 -15.24 -25.13 -12.07
C GLY A 149 -14.74 -23.71 -11.75
N TYR A 150 -15.68 -22.83 -11.45
CA TYR A 150 -15.42 -21.50 -10.89
C TYR A 150 -15.05 -21.65 -9.41
N ASN A 151 -13.80 -22.04 -9.14
CA ASN A 151 -13.27 -22.20 -7.80
C ASN A 151 -11.74 -22.10 -7.79
N GLN A 152 -11.17 -21.91 -6.59
CA GLN A 152 -9.74 -21.75 -6.38
C GLN A 152 -8.92 -23.01 -6.77
N ALA A 153 -9.48 -24.20 -6.59
CA ALA A 153 -8.80 -25.45 -6.93
C ALA A 153 -8.57 -25.56 -8.45
N SER A 154 -9.58 -25.24 -9.25
CA SER A 154 -9.50 -25.20 -10.71
C SER A 154 -8.54 -24.11 -11.20
N GLN A 155 -8.56 -22.92 -10.58
CA GLN A 155 -7.58 -21.86 -10.88
C GLN A 155 -6.14 -22.35 -10.65
N LYS A 156 -5.86 -22.94 -9.49
CA LYS A 156 -4.53 -23.46 -9.14
C LYS A 156 -4.09 -24.59 -10.08
N ALA A 157 -5.00 -25.51 -10.40
CA ALA A 157 -4.71 -26.61 -11.32
C ALA A 157 -4.39 -26.11 -12.74
N LEU A 158 -5.19 -25.19 -13.27
CA LEU A 158 -4.95 -24.58 -14.59
C LEU A 158 -3.70 -23.71 -14.61
N GLY A 159 -3.41 -22.98 -13.53
CA GLY A 159 -2.17 -22.23 -13.36
C GLY A 159 -0.95 -23.13 -13.47
N LYS A 160 -0.94 -24.28 -12.78
CA LYS A 160 0.15 -25.26 -12.87
C LYS A 160 0.33 -25.80 -14.31
N GLN A 161 -0.77 -26.07 -15.01
CA GLN A 161 -0.70 -26.53 -16.41
C GLN A 161 -0.17 -25.45 -17.35
N ARG A 162 -0.64 -24.20 -17.19
CA ARG A 162 -0.13 -23.03 -17.92
C ARG A 162 1.37 -22.88 -17.73
N ASP A 163 1.84 -22.95 -16.49
CA ASP A 163 3.24 -22.72 -16.17
C ASP A 163 4.14 -23.83 -16.77
N ALA A 164 3.69 -25.09 -16.74
CA ALA A 164 4.37 -26.20 -17.42
C ALA A 164 4.45 -26.01 -18.95
N LEU A 165 3.37 -25.52 -19.57
CA LEU A 165 3.36 -25.20 -21.00
C LEU A 165 4.26 -24.00 -21.34
N LEU A 166 4.38 -23.01 -20.46
CA LEU A 166 5.30 -21.89 -20.64
C LEU A 166 6.76 -22.35 -20.63
N VAL A 167 7.12 -23.27 -19.73
CA VAL A 167 8.45 -23.91 -19.73
C VAL A 167 8.68 -24.62 -21.07
N THR A 168 7.68 -25.39 -21.54
CA THR A 168 7.77 -26.07 -22.83
C THR A 168 7.93 -25.10 -24.01
N LEU A 169 7.20 -23.98 -24.01
CA LEU A 169 7.30 -22.95 -25.05
C LEU A 169 8.67 -22.26 -25.07
N ARG A 170 9.27 -22.06 -23.89
CA ARG A 170 10.60 -21.47 -23.75
C ARG A 170 11.69 -22.40 -24.26
N ASP A 171 11.59 -23.68 -23.92
CA ASP A 171 12.65 -24.65 -24.16
C ASP A 171 12.56 -25.26 -25.58
N ALA A 172 11.37 -25.23 -26.20
CA ALA A 172 11.17 -25.71 -27.56
C ALA A 172 11.58 -24.68 -28.62
N LYS A 173 12.27 -25.13 -29.68
CA LYS A 173 12.56 -24.30 -30.87
C LYS A 173 11.24 -23.75 -31.46
N LYS A 174 11.16 -22.44 -31.67
CA LYS A 174 9.99 -21.79 -32.29
C LYS A 174 9.63 -22.46 -33.62
N GLY A 175 8.35 -22.80 -33.78
CA GLY A 175 7.85 -23.50 -34.97
C GLY A 175 8.11 -25.01 -34.99
N SER A 176 8.75 -25.59 -33.97
CA SER A 176 8.78 -27.03 -33.77
C SER A 176 7.37 -27.57 -33.44
N LYS A 177 7.19 -28.91 -33.56
CA LYS A 177 5.95 -29.57 -33.16
C LYS A 177 5.62 -29.31 -31.69
N ALA A 178 6.60 -29.46 -30.79
CA ALA A 178 6.43 -29.18 -29.36
C ALA A 178 5.99 -27.73 -29.08
N HIS A 179 6.59 -26.74 -29.75
CA HIS A 179 6.16 -25.34 -29.63
C HIS A 179 4.73 -25.13 -30.13
N ARG A 180 4.36 -25.70 -31.29
CA ARG A 180 2.99 -25.58 -31.83
C ARG A 180 1.95 -26.22 -30.92
N ASP A 181 2.23 -27.41 -30.42
CA ASP A 181 1.32 -28.16 -29.56
C ASP A 181 1.12 -27.44 -28.21
N ALA A 182 2.21 -26.94 -27.60
CA ALA A 182 2.13 -26.16 -26.37
C ALA A 182 1.39 -24.82 -26.57
N SER A 183 1.65 -24.12 -27.67
CA SER A 183 0.95 -22.87 -28.02
C SER A 183 -0.55 -23.11 -28.24
N LYS A 184 -0.92 -24.21 -28.91
CA LYS A 184 -2.31 -24.59 -29.13
C LYS A 184 -3.03 -24.94 -27.83
N ALA A 185 -2.34 -25.62 -26.90
CA ALA A 185 -2.89 -25.99 -25.60
C ALA A 185 -3.06 -24.77 -24.65
N MET A 186 -2.24 -23.73 -24.82
CA MET A 186 -2.24 -22.54 -23.95
C MET A 186 -3.55 -21.74 -24.01
N GLY A 187 -4.10 -21.54 -25.22
CA GLY A 187 -5.27 -20.70 -25.43
C GLY A 187 -6.48 -21.12 -24.57
N PRO A 188 -6.93 -22.39 -24.64
CA PRO A 188 -8.04 -22.88 -23.81
C PRO A 188 -7.83 -22.75 -22.29
N ILE A 189 -6.58 -22.80 -21.82
CA ILE A 189 -6.25 -22.64 -20.40
C ILE A 189 -6.36 -21.17 -19.98
N GLN A 190 -5.77 -20.26 -20.76
CA GLN A 190 -5.83 -18.82 -20.51
C GLN A 190 -7.28 -18.30 -20.53
N GLU A 191 -8.11 -18.80 -21.46
CA GLU A 191 -9.52 -18.45 -21.52
C GLU A 191 -10.28 -18.79 -20.24
N ARG A 192 -10.01 -19.97 -19.65
CA ARG A 192 -10.67 -20.41 -18.43
C ARG A 192 -10.16 -19.67 -17.21
N LEU A 193 -8.84 -19.44 -17.13
CA LEU A 193 -8.25 -18.65 -16.07
C LEU A 193 -8.83 -17.24 -16.02
N ALA A 194 -8.94 -16.56 -17.16
CA ALA A 194 -9.54 -15.21 -17.21
C ALA A 194 -10.98 -15.17 -16.67
N LEU A 195 -11.80 -16.18 -16.99
CA LEU A 195 -13.18 -16.27 -16.49
C LEU A 195 -13.23 -16.61 -14.99
N ILE A 196 -12.37 -17.51 -14.52
CA ILE A 196 -12.31 -17.89 -13.09
C ILE A 196 -11.81 -16.70 -12.25
N GLU A 197 -10.77 -16.00 -12.71
CA GLU A 197 -10.20 -14.84 -12.03
C GLU A 197 -11.20 -13.69 -11.96
N LEU A 198 -11.93 -13.42 -13.05
CA LEU A 198 -13.03 -12.46 -13.03
C LEU A 198 -14.10 -12.83 -11.99
N GLU A 199 -14.56 -14.08 -11.96
CA GLU A 199 -15.60 -14.51 -11.00
C GLU A 199 -15.14 -14.36 -9.55
N GLN A 200 -13.91 -14.77 -9.24
CA GLN A 200 -13.35 -14.63 -7.90
C GLN A 200 -13.17 -13.16 -7.52
N GLY A 201 -12.68 -12.34 -8.45
CA GLY A 201 -12.57 -10.89 -8.28
C GLY A 201 -13.93 -10.26 -7.95
N LEU A 202 -14.96 -10.58 -8.73
CA LEU A 202 -16.33 -10.12 -8.49
C LEU A 202 -16.87 -10.61 -7.15
N LYS A 203 -16.69 -11.89 -6.81
CA LYS A 203 -17.14 -12.45 -5.54
C LYS A 203 -16.50 -11.76 -4.34
N ARG A 204 -15.20 -11.45 -4.42
CA ARG A 204 -14.48 -10.72 -3.39
C ARG A 204 -15.01 -9.29 -3.23
N GLN A 205 -15.22 -8.57 -4.33
CA GLN A 205 -15.73 -7.19 -4.28
C GLN A 205 -17.15 -7.09 -3.72
N PHE A 206 -17.97 -8.12 -3.92
CA PHE A 206 -19.38 -8.13 -3.48
C PHE A 206 -19.64 -9.01 -2.25
N ALA A 207 -18.61 -9.48 -1.53
CA ALA A 207 -18.76 -10.40 -0.40
C ALA A 207 -19.61 -9.80 0.72
N ASP A 208 -19.39 -8.51 1.03
CA ASP A 208 -20.03 -7.78 2.13
C ASP A 208 -21.09 -6.76 1.65
N GLY A 209 -21.54 -6.88 0.39
CA GLY A 209 -22.49 -5.94 -0.23
C GLY A 209 -21.86 -5.10 -1.33
N PHE A 210 -22.31 -3.86 -1.49
CA PHE A 210 -21.70 -2.94 -2.47
C PHE A 210 -20.42 -2.31 -1.90
N PRO A 211 -19.32 -2.25 -2.67
CA PRO A 211 -18.11 -1.54 -2.27
C PRO A 211 -18.41 -0.08 -1.90
N ALA A 212 -17.86 0.38 -0.78
CA ALA A 212 -17.94 1.78 -0.38
C ALA A 212 -17.09 2.69 -1.30
N ASP A 213 -16.00 2.17 -1.88
CA ASP A 213 -15.20 2.85 -2.89
C ASP A 213 -15.47 2.24 -4.28
N ALA A 214 -16.39 2.86 -5.03
CA ALA A 214 -16.81 2.35 -6.31
C ALA A 214 -15.71 2.42 -7.38
N GLN A 215 -14.95 3.51 -7.41
CA GLN A 215 -13.88 3.71 -8.40
C GLN A 215 -12.68 2.79 -8.11
N GLY A 216 -12.32 2.61 -6.83
CA GLY A 216 -11.31 1.65 -6.42
C GLY A 216 -11.66 0.21 -6.82
N ALA A 217 -12.89 -0.23 -6.50
CA ALA A 217 -13.38 -1.56 -6.87
C ALA A 217 -13.39 -1.77 -8.39
N LEU A 218 -13.86 -0.77 -9.17
CA LEU A 218 -13.84 -0.84 -10.62
C LEU A 218 -12.42 -0.88 -11.19
N ALA A 219 -11.48 -0.10 -10.64
CA ALA A 219 -10.08 -0.09 -11.05
C ALA A 219 -9.42 -1.46 -10.86
N GLU A 220 -9.70 -2.13 -9.73
CA GLU A 220 -9.20 -3.47 -9.45
C GLU A 220 -9.82 -4.54 -10.37
N LEU A 221 -11.11 -4.42 -10.68
CA LEU A 221 -11.81 -5.36 -11.58
C LEU A 221 -11.45 -5.15 -13.06
N LYS A 222 -11.00 -3.96 -13.46
CA LYS A 222 -10.70 -3.60 -14.85
C LYS A 222 -9.75 -4.57 -15.57
N PRO A 223 -8.56 -4.93 -15.04
CA PRO A 223 -7.67 -5.88 -15.72
C PRO A 223 -8.32 -7.26 -15.90
N LEU A 224 -9.08 -7.73 -14.90
CA LEU A 224 -9.80 -9.01 -14.95
C LEU A 224 -10.91 -8.98 -16.01
N ALA A 225 -11.67 -7.88 -16.06
CA ALA A 225 -12.70 -7.65 -17.06
C ALA A 225 -12.11 -7.63 -18.48
N GLN A 226 -11.00 -6.92 -18.69
CA GLN A 226 -10.32 -6.85 -19.99
C GLN A 226 -9.83 -8.22 -20.47
N ALA A 227 -9.26 -9.04 -19.59
CA ALA A 227 -8.86 -10.40 -19.92
C ALA A 227 -10.07 -11.27 -20.32
N ALA A 228 -11.20 -11.13 -19.61
CA ALA A 228 -12.41 -11.90 -19.85
C ALA A 228 -13.18 -11.47 -21.12
N ILE A 229 -13.20 -10.18 -21.48
CA ILE A 229 -13.92 -9.64 -22.64
C ILE A 229 -13.57 -10.39 -23.93
N ALA A 230 -12.28 -10.63 -24.18
CA ALA A 230 -11.82 -11.33 -25.38
C ALA A 230 -12.38 -12.77 -25.46
N VAL A 231 -12.49 -13.44 -24.31
CA VAL A 231 -13.05 -14.80 -24.20
C VAL A 231 -14.55 -14.78 -24.44
N LEU A 232 -15.26 -13.84 -23.81
CA LEU A 232 -16.71 -13.70 -23.89
C LEU A 232 -17.18 -13.34 -25.30
N ARG A 233 -16.42 -12.50 -26.02
CA ARG A 233 -16.65 -12.22 -27.46
C ARG A 233 -16.60 -13.47 -28.30
N ARG A 234 -15.55 -14.31 -28.15
CA ARG A 234 -15.43 -15.58 -28.88
C ARG A 234 -16.57 -16.55 -28.56
N ARG A 235 -17.09 -16.49 -27.33
CA ARG A 235 -18.24 -17.28 -26.86
C ARG A 235 -19.61 -16.66 -27.18
N ARG A 236 -19.64 -15.54 -27.93
CA ARG A 236 -20.85 -14.81 -28.32
C ARG A 236 -21.72 -14.38 -27.14
N GLN A 237 -21.09 -14.04 -26.02
CA GLN A 237 -21.72 -13.62 -24.78
C GLN A 237 -21.88 -12.09 -24.74
N ALA A 238 -22.65 -11.54 -25.69
CA ALA A 238 -22.70 -10.09 -25.94
C ALA A 238 -23.09 -9.28 -24.69
N GLY A 239 -24.13 -9.70 -23.95
CA GLY A 239 -24.56 -8.98 -22.75
C GLY A 239 -23.51 -8.91 -21.63
N PHE A 240 -22.64 -9.93 -21.52
CA PHE A 240 -21.52 -9.88 -20.58
C PHE A 240 -20.40 -8.96 -21.08
N VAL A 241 -20.13 -8.96 -22.39
CA VAL A 241 -19.16 -8.06 -23.01
C VAL A 241 -19.57 -6.60 -22.78
N ASP A 242 -20.81 -6.26 -23.10
CA ASP A 242 -21.33 -4.90 -22.96
C ASP A 242 -21.22 -4.43 -21.49
N ALA A 243 -21.65 -5.26 -20.53
CA ALA A 243 -21.56 -4.92 -19.11
C ALA A 243 -20.10 -4.69 -18.64
N LEU A 244 -19.16 -5.54 -19.07
CA LEU A 244 -17.74 -5.40 -18.72
C LEU A 244 -17.09 -4.20 -19.40
N GLU A 245 -17.43 -3.90 -20.66
CA GLU A 245 -16.92 -2.74 -21.39
C GLU A 245 -17.46 -1.43 -20.83
N SER A 246 -18.75 -1.38 -20.50
CA SER A 246 -19.36 -0.25 -19.80
C SER A 246 -18.68 0.00 -18.46
N ALA A 247 -18.46 -1.05 -17.65
CA ALA A 247 -17.77 -0.89 -16.38
C ALA A 247 -16.30 -0.44 -16.56
N ALA A 248 -15.59 -1.01 -17.53
CA ALA A 248 -14.19 -0.66 -17.81
C ALA A 248 -14.01 0.78 -18.32
N ALA A 249 -15.01 1.31 -19.05
CA ALA A 249 -15.03 2.67 -19.58
C ALA A 249 -15.30 3.73 -18.51
N VAL A 250 -16.03 3.37 -17.45
CA VAL A 250 -16.35 4.26 -16.32
C VAL A 250 -15.22 4.35 -15.29
N VAL A 251 -14.26 3.41 -15.33
CA VAL A 251 -13.05 3.48 -14.51
C VAL A 251 -12.29 4.76 -14.87
N LYS A 252 -12.48 5.77 -14.04
CA LYS A 252 -11.70 6.99 -14.11
C LYS A 252 -10.28 6.60 -13.69
N PRO A 253 -9.24 7.18 -14.31
CA PRO A 253 -7.94 7.21 -13.65
C PRO A 253 -8.18 7.71 -12.22
N ALA A 254 -7.58 7.05 -11.22
CA ALA A 254 -7.70 7.47 -9.82
C ALA A 254 -7.67 9.00 -9.75
N PRO A 255 -8.67 9.66 -9.13
CA PRO A 255 -9.04 11.04 -9.43
C PRO A 255 -7.81 11.95 -9.45
N THR A 256 -7.37 12.32 -10.65
CA THR A 256 -6.24 13.22 -10.87
C THR A 256 -6.56 14.63 -10.38
N GLN A 257 -7.84 15.00 -10.25
CA GLN A 257 -8.24 16.31 -9.72
C GLN A 257 -7.84 16.52 -8.26
N ALA A 258 -7.74 15.45 -7.44
CA ALA A 258 -7.23 15.57 -6.07
C ALA A 258 -5.70 15.74 -6.02
N ARG A 259 -5.01 15.38 -7.11
CA ARG A 259 -3.55 15.39 -7.25
C ARG A 259 -3.05 16.44 -8.25
N GLN A 260 -3.83 17.50 -8.47
CA GLN A 260 -3.45 18.65 -9.27
C GLN A 260 -3.24 19.87 -8.37
N GLY A 261 -2.24 20.68 -8.69
CA GLY A 261 -1.83 21.80 -7.86
C GLY A 261 -1.28 21.34 -6.51
N LEU A 262 -1.53 22.13 -5.47
CA LEU A 262 -1.06 21.84 -4.12
C LEU A 262 -2.06 20.91 -3.39
N TYR A 263 -1.58 19.78 -2.88
CA TYR A 263 -2.34 18.86 -2.05
C TYR A 263 -1.46 18.18 -1.00
N ALA A 264 -2.06 17.53 0.00
CA ALA A 264 -1.37 16.60 0.89
C ALA A 264 -1.96 15.19 0.76
N ALA A 265 -1.12 14.18 0.87
CA ALA A 265 -1.52 12.78 0.80
C ALA A 265 -0.76 11.93 1.81
N ASP A 266 -1.45 10.93 2.37
CA ASP A 266 -0.81 9.82 3.08
C ASP A 266 -0.56 8.65 2.12
N ASP A 267 0.61 8.03 2.23
CA ASP A 267 1.08 7.04 1.28
C ASP A 267 1.86 5.90 1.95
N ASP A 268 1.70 4.71 1.39
CA ASP A 268 2.45 3.50 1.76
C ASP A 268 3.41 3.06 0.66
N THR A 269 3.39 3.68 -0.52
CA THR A 269 4.16 3.18 -1.66
C THR A 269 5.66 3.26 -1.42
N LEU A 270 6.38 2.30 -2.02
CA LEU A 270 7.84 2.30 -1.98
C LEU A 270 8.43 3.57 -2.59
N ASP A 271 7.86 4.13 -3.66
CA ASP A 271 8.40 5.37 -4.23
C ASP A 271 8.27 6.55 -3.27
N ALA A 272 7.20 6.61 -2.47
CA ALA A 272 7.05 7.64 -1.45
C ALA A 272 8.17 7.55 -0.42
N TRP A 273 8.44 6.37 0.12
CA TRP A 273 9.52 6.18 1.10
C TRP A 273 10.91 6.38 0.50
N MET A 274 11.18 5.82 -0.68
CA MET A 274 12.52 5.88 -1.30
C MET A 274 12.89 7.29 -1.78
N LYS A 275 11.93 8.09 -2.23
CA LYS A 275 12.21 9.40 -2.83
C LYS A 275 11.98 10.59 -1.91
N SER A 276 11.25 10.41 -0.80
CA SER A 276 11.00 11.51 0.11
C SER A 276 12.25 11.91 0.88
N PHE A 277 13.18 10.97 1.16
CA PHE A 277 14.44 11.24 1.83
C PHE A 277 15.57 11.43 0.82
N GLY A 278 16.27 12.56 0.88
CA GLY A 278 17.51 12.79 0.12
C GLY A 278 18.13 14.14 0.46
N GLY A 279 19.19 14.53 -0.27
CA GLY A 279 19.87 15.81 -0.07
C GLY A 279 20.63 15.93 1.26
N GLY A 280 21.14 14.80 1.79
CA GLY A 280 21.86 14.77 3.08
C GLY A 280 21.02 14.29 4.27
N SER A 281 19.80 13.81 4.05
CA SER A 281 19.01 13.15 5.10
C SER A 281 19.73 11.92 5.64
N CYS A 282 19.70 11.74 6.97
CA CYS A 282 20.21 10.53 7.63
C CYS A 282 19.47 9.25 7.21
N LEU A 283 18.28 9.37 6.62
CA LEU A 283 17.43 8.28 6.16
C LEU A 283 17.41 8.08 4.64
N ASP A 284 18.25 8.81 3.90
CA ASP A 284 18.41 8.62 2.45
C ASP A 284 18.73 7.14 2.15
N ALA A 285 17.93 6.52 1.29
CA ALA A 285 18.03 5.09 0.96
C ALA A 285 19.40 4.71 0.38
N SER A 286 20.04 5.63 -0.35
CA SER A 286 21.31 5.42 -1.03
C SER A 286 22.52 5.74 -0.16
N ARG A 287 22.42 6.74 0.73
CA ARG A 287 23.60 7.30 1.43
C ARG A 287 23.42 7.60 2.93
N GLY A 288 22.22 7.46 3.46
CA GLY A 288 21.90 7.77 4.86
C GLY A 288 22.62 6.84 5.85
N HIS A 289 23.00 7.34 7.01
CA HIS A 289 23.60 6.50 8.08
C HIS A 289 22.55 5.76 8.92
N ASN A 290 21.32 6.29 9.02
CA ASN A 290 20.20 5.70 9.78
C ASN A 290 19.22 4.94 8.89
N ARG A 291 19.61 4.60 7.66
CA ARG A 291 18.70 4.02 6.65
C ARG A 291 18.08 2.68 7.07
N ALA A 292 18.63 1.96 8.06
CA ALA A 292 17.95 0.80 8.67
C ALA A 292 16.53 1.14 9.15
N SER A 293 16.28 2.39 9.56
CA SER A 293 14.96 2.85 10.03
C SER A 293 13.95 3.01 8.92
N LEU A 294 14.43 3.16 7.68
CA LEU A 294 13.58 3.15 6.52
C LEU A 294 12.90 1.78 6.35
N ALA A 295 13.56 0.68 6.77
CA ALA A 295 12.96 -0.65 6.70
C ALA A 295 11.73 -0.76 7.61
N GLU A 296 11.82 -0.22 8.84
CA GLU A 296 10.66 -0.16 9.74
C GLU A 296 9.58 0.79 9.18
N PHE A 297 9.95 1.94 8.64
CA PHE A 297 8.95 2.86 8.08
C PHE A 297 8.16 2.26 6.90
N ILE A 298 8.84 1.51 6.05
CA ILE A 298 8.22 0.82 4.92
C ILE A 298 7.28 -0.28 5.43
N SER A 299 7.76 -1.14 6.33
CA SER A 299 7.09 -2.39 6.71
C SER A 299 6.19 -2.31 7.95
N GLY A 300 6.39 -1.31 8.80
CA GLY A 300 5.70 -1.14 10.07
C GLY A 300 4.29 -0.60 9.87
N SER A 301 3.30 -1.39 10.29
CA SER A 301 1.87 -1.05 10.22
C SER A 301 1.48 0.26 10.91
N GLN A 302 2.31 0.76 11.82
CA GLN A 302 2.11 1.98 12.58
C GLN A 302 2.51 3.24 11.78
N TYR A 303 3.23 3.10 10.67
CA TYR A 303 3.79 4.24 9.93
C TYR A 303 3.07 4.48 8.60
N LYS A 304 2.89 5.75 8.25
CA LYS A 304 2.57 6.21 6.89
C LYS A 304 3.37 7.45 6.54
N MET A 305 3.76 7.57 5.28
CA MET A 305 4.38 8.80 4.79
C MET A 305 3.27 9.83 4.58
N ILE A 306 3.45 11.05 5.05
CA ILE A 306 2.63 12.18 4.62
C ILE A 306 3.47 13.10 3.74
N ARG A 307 2.94 13.50 2.58
CA ARG A 307 3.62 14.41 1.65
C ARG A 307 2.75 15.61 1.36
N ALA A 308 3.36 16.79 1.33
CA ALA A 308 2.83 17.90 0.56
C ALA A 308 3.34 17.77 -0.87
N MET A 309 2.42 17.83 -1.83
CA MET A 309 2.67 17.59 -3.23
C MET A 309 2.26 18.81 -4.04
N ARG A 310 3.04 19.14 -5.06
CA ARG A 310 2.65 20.03 -6.15
C ARG A 310 2.60 19.20 -7.42
N ASP A 311 1.40 18.89 -7.87
CA ASP A 311 1.17 17.89 -8.91
C ASP A 311 1.87 16.56 -8.53
N ASP A 312 2.80 16.08 -9.34
CA ASP A 312 3.55 14.84 -9.05
C ASP A 312 4.85 15.08 -8.25
N THR A 313 5.15 16.32 -7.86
CA THR A 313 6.40 16.67 -7.16
C THR A 313 6.19 16.78 -5.66
N PRO A 314 6.84 15.94 -4.84
CA PRO A 314 6.81 16.11 -3.39
C PRO A 314 7.62 17.36 -3.01
N ILE A 315 7.03 18.27 -2.26
CA ILE A 315 7.67 19.52 -1.79
C ILE A 315 7.80 19.58 -0.27
N GLY A 316 7.17 18.65 0.44
CA GLY A 316 7.31 18.45 1.88
C GLY A 316 7.02 17.00 2.26
N ARG A 317 7.60 16.53 3.36
CA ARG A 317 7.40 15.18 3.91
C ARG A 317 7.18 15.21 5.41
N GLY A 318 6.59 14.16 5.94
CA GLY A 318 6.49 13.87 7.37
C GLY A 318 6.13 12.41 7.56
N CYS A 319 6.05 11.96 8.81
CA CYS A 319 5.56 10.63 9.13
C CYS A 319 4.31 10.74 10.00
N LEU A 320 3.30 9.95 9.65
CA LEU A 320 2.18 9.65 10.52
C LEU A 320 2.49 8.38 11.30
N ARG A 321 2.20 8.40 12.60
CA ARG A 321 2.42 7.29 13.52
C ARG A 321 1.17 6.98 14.29
N LEU A 322 0.73 5.72 14.28
CA LEU A 322 -0.23 5.25 15.26
C LEU A 322 0.48 4.81 16.53
N LEU A 323 0.15 5.47 17.63
CA LEU A 323 0.77 5.25 18.92
C LEU A 323 -0.30 4.84 19.91
N ARG A 324 -0.04 3.81 20.72
CA ARG A 324 -0.92 3.47 21.83
C ARG A 324 -0.67 4.46 22.96
N VAL A 325 -1.74 5.07 23.46
CA VAL A 325 -1.67 6.15 24.44
C VAL A 325 -2.68 6.03 25.55
N GLU A 326 -2.37 6.72 26.63
CA GLU A 326 -3.26 7.02 27.74
C GLU A 326 -3.19 8.54 27.98
N LEU A 327 -4.34 9.18 27.92
CA LEU A 327 -4.49 10.62 28.11
C LEU A 327 -5.02 10.91 29.53
N PRO A 328 -4.72 12.09 30.12
CA PRO A 328 -5.23 12.47 31.43
C PRO A 328 -6.75 12.48 31.57
N ASN A 329 -7.49 12.61 30.46
CA ASN A 329 -8.95 12.55 30.44
C ASN A 329 -9.52 11.12 30.49
N GLY A 330 -8.67 10.10 30.62
CA GLY A 330 -9.07 8.70 30.71
C GLY A 330 -9.14 7.96 29.37
N TYR A 331 -8.89 8.62 28.23
CA TYR A 331 -8.80 7.94 26.94
C TYR A 331 -7.65 6.93 26.94
N LYS A 332 -7.95 5.67 26.57
CA LYS A 332 -6.97 4.60 26.35
C LYS A 332 -7.22 3.98 24.98
N GLY A 333 -6.23 4.04 24.09
CA GLY A 333 -6.39 3.54 22.72
C GLY A 333 -5.24 3.96 21.81
N LEU A 334 -5.42 3.84 20.51
CA LEU A 334 -4.47 4.42 19.55
C LEU A 334 -4.77 5.90 19.32
N ALA A 335 -3.74 6.70 19.08
CA ALA A 335 -3.81 8.08 18.64
C ALA A 335 -2.88 8.30 17.45
N LEU A 336 -3.25 9.24 16.57
CA LEU A 336 -2.46 9.60 15.41
C LEU A 336 -1.49 10.72 15.78
N TYR A 337 -0.21 10.41 15.74
CA TYR A 337 0.86 11.39 15.88
C TYR A 337 1.42 11.77 14.52
N MET A 338 1.81 13.03 14.34
CA MET A 338 2.48 13.49 13.13
C MET A 338 3.79 14.17 13.48
N ASP A 339 4.86 13.83 12.75
CA ASP A 339 6.12 14.54 12.82
C ASP A 339 6.01 15.97 12.27
N ARG A 340 6.93 16.83 12.71
CA ARG A 340 7.10 18.13 12.07
C ARG A 340 7.36 17.93 10.56
N PRO A 341 6.64 18.66 9.69
CA PRO A 341 6.95 18.66 8.26
C PRO A 341 8.41 19.03 7.97
N MET A 342 9.02 18.29 7.07
CA MET A 342 10.41 18.41 6.65
C MET A 342 10.51 18.64 5.14
N ALA A 343 11.67 19.14 4.72
CA ALA A 343 12.02 19.25 3.31
C ALA A 343 12.09 17.89 2.62
N THR A 344 12.00 17.90 1.30
CA THR A 344 12.29 16.78 0.39
C THR A 344 13.46 17.19 -0.52
N PRO A 345 14.05 16.28 -1.31
CA PRO A 345 15.05 16.66 -2.31
C PRO A 345 14.55 17.70 -3.32
N ALA A 346 13.24 17.73 -3.58
CA ALA A 346 12.65 18.63 -4.58
C ALA A 346 12.15 19.96 -3.99
N GLY A 347 12.16 20.14 -2.66
CA GLY A 347 11.76 21.42 -2.06
C GLY A 347 11.59 21.42 -0.55
N HIS A 348 11.42 22.62 0.00
CA HIS A 348 11.13 22.86 1.41
C HIS A 348 9.65 23.28 1.59
N PRO A 349 8.91 22.70 2.55
CA PRO A 349 7.53 23.10 2.77
C PRO A 349 7.46 24.48 3.43
N GLY A 350 6.80 25.43 2.78
CA GLY A 350 6.45 26.73 3.35
C GLY A 350 5.30 26.61 4.35
N ALA A 351 4.87 27.74 4.91
CA ALA A 351 3.80 27.76 5.91
C ALA A 351 2.48 27.15 5.39
N ALA A 352 2.14 27.39 4.12
CA ALA A 352 0.94 26.85 3.49
C ALA A 352 0.99 25.32 3.34
N GLU A 353 2.12 24.78 2.89
CA GLU A 353 2.34 23.33 2.78
C GLU A 353 2.29 22.65 4.15
N GLN A 354 2.93 23.25 5.17
CA GLN A 354 2.91 22.72 6.54
C GLN A 354 1.49 22.70 7.11
N LYS A 355 0.77 23.81 6.95
CA LYS A 355 -0.64 23.95 7.33
C LYS A 355 -1.49 22.85 6.68
N LEU A 356 -1.31 22.63 5.37
CA LEU A 356 -2.04 21.63 4.62
C LEU A 356 -1.77 20.20 5.11
N MET A 357 -0.51 19.89 5.46
CA MET A 357 -0.18 18.59 6.03
C MET A 357 -0.83 18.37 7.40
N TYR A 358 -0.86 19.38 8.27
CA TYR A 358 -1.60 19.28 9.55
C TYR A 358 -3.12 19.14 9.33
N GLN A 359 -3.69 19.87 8.37
CA GLN A 359 -5.10 19.73 7.98
C GLN A 359 -5.43 18.31 7.51
N HIS A 360 -4.55 17.73 6.71
CA HIS A 360 -4.66 16.35 6.24
C HIS A 360 -4.59 15.36 7.41
N SER A 361 -3.59 15.47 8.28
CA SER A 361 -3.43 14.57 9.43
C SER A 361 -4.60 14.65 10.41
N MET A 362 -5.14 15.85 10.67
CA MET A 362 -6.34 16.01 11.49
C MET A 362 -7.58 15.42 10.82
N ALA A 363 -7.72 15.53 9.50
CA ALA A 363 -8.80 14.86 8.76
C ALA A 363 -8.67 13.34 8.86
N LYS A 364 -7.45 12.79 8.82
CA LYS A 364 -7.18 11.36 8.98
C LYS A 364 -7.57 10.88 10.38
N ALA A 365 -7.12 11.60 11.41
CA ALA A 365 -7.47 11.32 12.80
C ALA A 365 -9.00 11.38 13.04
N ALA A 366 -9.68 12.37 12.46
CA ALA A 366 -11.12 12.50 12.53
C ALA A 366 -11.85 11.34 11.83
N ALA A 367 -11.41 10.94 10.63
CA ALA A 367 -11.97 9.78 9.92
C ALA A 367 -11.80 8.48 10.73
N MET A 368 -10.67 8.34 11.41
CA MET A 368 -10.40 7.24 12.32
C MET A 368 -11.09 7.37 13.69
N LYS A 369 -11.66 8.53 14.02
CA LYS A 369 -12.21 8.85 15.35
C LYS A 369 -11.20 8.59 16.48
N VAL A 370 -9.96 9.01 16.28
CA VAL A 370 -8.87 8.94 17.28
C VAL A 370 -8.30 10.33 17.57
N PRO A 371 -7.67 10.54 18.73
CA PRO A 371 -6.95 11.79 19.01
C PRO A 371 -5.83 12.05 17.99
N PHE A 372 -5.63 13.31 17.64
CA PHE A 372 -4.47 13.79 16.89
C PHE A 372 -3.45 14.40 17.85
N MET A 373 -2.16 14.11 17.66
CA MET A 373 -1.08 14.56 18.54
C MET A 373 0.12 15.12 17.76
N VAL A 374 0.78 16.12 18.34
CA VAL A 374 2.04 16.68 17.82
C VAL A 374 2.89 17.23 18.95
N ALA A 375 4.22 17.19 18.80
CA ALA A 375 5.15 17.81 19.74
C ALA A 375 5.31 19.33 19.49
N ASP A 376 5.47 19.74 18.23
CA ASP A 376 5.53 21.16 17.83
C ASP A 376 4.12 21.70 17.52
N ALA A 377 3.67 22.62 18.36
CA ALA A 377 2.26 22.92 18.50
C ALA A 377 1.76 24.09 17.67
N GLN A 378 2.61 25.04 17.25
CA GLN A 378 2.08 26.36 16.83
C GLN A 378 1.16 26.27 15.60
N MET A 379 1.65 25.68 14.50
CA MET A 379 0.87 25.56 13.27
C MET A 379 -0.29 24.58 13.43
N ALA A 380 -0.09 23.47 14.14
CA ALA A 380 -1.14 22.50 14.41
C ALA A 380 -2.28 23.11 15.24
N ASN A 381 -1.96 23.84 16.31
CA ASN A 381 -2.95 24.52 17.15
C ASN A 381 -3.73 25.58 16.36
N GLN A 382 -3.06 26.31 15.46
CA GLN A 382 -3.74 27.22 14.54
C GLN A 382 -4.73 26.47 13.65
N VAL A 383 -4.31 25.36 13.03
CA VAL A 383 -5.20 24.54 12.18
C VAL A 383 -6.37 23.96 12.98
N ALA A 384 -6.15 23.53 14.23
CA ALA A 384 -7.22 23.07 15.11
C ALA A 384 -8.24 24.19 15.35
N ALA A 385 -7.77 25.38 15.73
CA ALA A 385 -8.63 26.53 16.02
C ALA A 385 -9.45 26.96 14.79
N GLU A 386 -8.83 27.00 13.60
CA GLU A 386 -9.53 27.31 12.33
C GLU A 386 -10.61 26.27 11.99
N ARG A 387 -10.49 25.04 12.48
CA ARG A 387 -11.48 23.97 12.35
C ARG A 387 -12.49 23.93 13.51
N GLY A 388 -12.45 24.89 14.42
CA GLY A 388 -13.29 24.91 15.61
C GLY A 388 -12.96 23.80 16.62
N LEU A 389 -11.77 23.22 16.54
CA LEU A 389 -11.28 22.20 17.46
C LEU A 389 -10.38 22.83 18.52
N LYS A 390 -10.38 22.22 19.72
CA LYS A 390 -9.50 22.63 20.82
C LYS A 390 -8.24 21.77 20.82
N ALA A 391 -7.08 22.41 20.83
CA ALA A 391 -5.81 21.77 21.09
C ALA A 391 -5.41 22.01 22.56
N GLU A 392 -5.05 20.95 23.27
CA GLU A 392 -4.64 21.00 24.67
C GLU A 392 -3.25 20.39 24.83
N HIS A 393 -2.34 21.11 25.50
CA HIS A 393 -1.04 20.56 25.85
C HIS A 393 -1.17 19.71 27.11
N GLN A 394 -0.79 18.44 27.03
CA GLN A 394 -0.95 17.48 28.12
C GLN A 394 0.19 16.47 28.18
N GLN A 395 0.41 15.90 29.36
CA GLN A 395 1.32 14.76 29.54
C GLN A 395 0.61 13.48 29.08
N VAL A 396 1.20 12.81 28.09
CA VAL A 396 0.65 11.62 27.45
C VAL A 396 1.57 10.44 27.74
N SER A 397 1.00 9.37 28.28
CA SER A 397 1.72 8.09 28.35
C SER A 397 1.60 7.39 27.00
N VAL A 398 2.74 7.05 26.41
CA VAL A 398 2.86 6.43 25.09
C VAL A 398 3.55 5.07 25.23
N TRP A 399 2.99 4.05 24.60
CA TRP A 399 3.59 2.73 24.46
C TRP A 399 4.06 2.53 23.03
N LEU A 400 5.39 2.48 22.87
CA LEU A 400 6.04 2.32 21.57
C LEU A 400 6.14 0.83 21.26
N HIS A 401 5.43 0.39 20.23
CA HIS A 401 5.40 -1.00 19.80
C HIS A 401 6.73 -1.41 19.17
N ARG A 402 7.17 -2.65 19.43
CA ARG A 402 8.40 -3.25 18.90
C ARG A 402 8.52 -3.17 17.38
N GLY A 403 7.38 -3.24 16.69
CA GLY A 403 7.33 -3.22 15.23
C GLY A 403 7.84 -4.52 14.62
N VAL A 404 8.02 -4.51 13.29
CA VAL A 404 8.41 -5.70 12.52
C VAL A 404 9.91 -5.94 12.63
N THR A 405 10.70 -4.88 12.63
CA THR A 405 12.17 -4.94 12.63
C THR A 405 12.76 -4.94 14.04
N GLY A 406 11.94 -4.73 15.08
CA GLY A 406 12.44 -4.53 16.44
C GLY A 406 13.13 -3.17 16.64
N MET A 407 12.87 -2.21 15.75
CA MET A 407 13.31 -0.83 15.91
C MET A 407 12.12 0.11 15.81
N HIS A 408 12.07 1.12 16.66
CA HIS A 408 11.08 2.18 16.63
C HIS A 408 11.79 3.53 16.49
N GLN A 409 11.37 4.34 15.53
CA GLN A 409 11.84 5.71 15.41
C GLN A 409 10.96 6.61 16.27
N SER A 410 11.59 7.36 17.19
CA SER A 410 10.90 8.23 18.17
C SER A 410 11.31 9.70 18.08
N GLU A 411 12.08 10.08 17.05
CA GLU A 411 12.36 11.48 16.73
C GLU A 411 11.04 12.26 16.66
N GLY A 412 11.06 13.47 17.19
CA GLY A 412 9.89 14.32 17.32
C GLY A 412 9.13 14.15 18.64
N LEU A 413 9.15 12.98 19.27
CA LEU A 413 8.51 12.80 20.60
C LEU A 413 9.40 13.33 21.73
N ASN A 414 10.72 13.08 21.65
CA ASN A 414 11.73 13.61 22.58
C ASN A 414 13.10 13.63 21.90
N ALA A 415 13.87 14.70 22.08
CA ALA A 415 15.23 14.84 21.53
C ALA A 415 16.23 13.80 22.07
N ASN A 416 15.93 13.16 23.20
CA ASN A 416 16.81 12.15 23.81
C ASN A 416 16.45 10.70 23.43
N ASP A 417 15.29 10.48 22.81
CA ASP A 417 14.81 9.17 22.35
C ASP A 417 14.66 9.21 20.82
N TYR A 418 15.78 9.29 20.10
CA TYR A 418 15.75 9.36 18.63
C TYR A 418 15.31 8.03 18.00
N PHE A 419 15.85 6.93 18.51
CA PHE A 419 15.49 5.57 18.14
C PHE A 419 15.45 4.69 19.39
N ILE A 420 14.61 3.67 19.34
CA ILE A 420 14.56 2.60 20.35
C ILE A 420 14.78 1.29 19.62
N GLY A 421 15.83 0.58 20.00
CA GLY A 421 16.09 -0.79 19.56
C GLY A 421 15.57 -1.78 20.59
N TRP A 422 15.11 -2.93 20.14
CA TRP A 422 14.94 -4.10 21.00
C TRP A 422 16.25 -4.88 21.05
N GLU A 423 16.51 -5.56 22.17
CA GLU A 423 17.69 -6.38 22.34
C GLU A 423 17.90 -7.34 21.15
N GLY A 424 19.11 -7.39 20.62
CA GLY A 424 19.45 -8.06 19.35
C GLY A 424 19.45 -7.15 18.13
N VAL A 425 18.86 -5.95 18.23
CA VAL A 425 18.89 -4.89 17.22
C VAL A 425 19.85 -3.80 17.70
N ASN A 426 21.09 -3.81 17.21
CA ASN A 426 22.05 -2.77 17.57
C ASN A 426 21.72 -1.48 16.79
N THR A 427 21.04 -0.56 17.46
CA THR A 427 20.66 0.74 16.88
C THR A 427 21.64 1.85 17.23
N GLY A 428 22.50 1.66 18.23
CA GLY A 428 23.32 2.74 18.82
C GLY A 428 22.52 3.70 19.73
N TYR A 429 21.25 3.39 20.03
CA TYR A 429 20.34 4.20 20.86
C TYR A 429 19.77 3.38 22.03
N ALA A 430 18.71 3.89 22.68
CA ALA A 430 18.08 3.24 23.82
C ALA A 430 17.66 1.80 23.49
N VAL A 431 18.03 0.86 24.36
CA VAL A 431 17.73 -0.58 24.18
C VAL A 431 16.62 -1.01 25.13
N THR A 432 15.63 -1.70 24.57
CA THR A 432 14.51 -2.31 25.29
C THR A 432 14.71 -3.83 25.36
N PRO A 433 14.48 -4.50 26.51
CA PRO A 433 14.64 -5.95 26.64
C PRO A 433 13.82 -6.74 25.61
N ALA A 434 14.36 -7.85 25.08
CA ALA A 434 13.69 -8.64 24.04
C ALA A 434 12.29 -9.15 24.44
N ALA A 435 12.10 -9.41 25.74
CA ALA A 435 10.83 -9.90 26.30
C ALA A 435 9.74 -8.83 26.38
N GLN A 436 10.10 -7.54 26.35
CA GLN A 436 9.12 -6.46 26.35
C GLN A 436 8.58 -6.27 24.93
N LYS A 437 7.25 -6.23 24.80
CA LYS A 437 6.61 -5.98 23.50
C LYS A 437 6.51 -4.48 23.18
N GLU A 438 6.53 -3.65 24.22
CA GLU A 438 6.35 -2.22 24.13
C GLU A 438 7.23 -1.49 25.13
N ALA A 439 7.69 -0.30 24.76
CA ALA A 439 8.42 0.61 25.63
C ALA A 439 7.50 1.76 26.06
N ALA A 440 7.22 1.88 27.36
CA ALA A 440 6.41 2.97 27.90
C ALA A 440 7.25 4.26 28.08
N ARG A 441 6.68 5.39 27.70
CA ARG A 441 7.29 6.73 27.79
C ARG A 441 6.23 7.78 28.11
N ASN A 442 6.63 8.89 28.69
CA ASN A 442 5.74 10.03 28.94
C ASN A 442 6.23 11.24 28.15
N TYR A 443 5.34 11.89 27.41
CA TYR A 443 5.67 13.04 26.56
C TYR A 443 4.68 14.18 26.78
N GLY A 444 5.16 15.42 26.75
CA GLY A 444 4.31 16.61 26.68
C GLY A 444 3.92 16.85 25.23
N LEU A 445 2.65 16.59 24.88
CA LEU A 445 2.16 16.70 23.51
C LEU A 445 0.95 17.64 23.44
N SER A 446 0.80 18.32 22.31
CA SER A 446 -0.45 19.01 21.98
C SER A 446 -1.41 18.00 21.38
N VAL A 447 -2.59 17.86 21.98
CA VAL A 447 -3.59 16.87 21.63
C VAL A 447 -4.87 17.55 21.18
N VAL A 448 -5.40 17.09 20.06
CA VAL A 448 -6.69 17.51 19.51
C VAL A 448 -7.60 16.30 19.53
N MET A 449 -8.68 16.39 20.30
CA MET A 449 -9.70 15.34 20.32
C MET A 449 -10.55 15.42 19.04
N PRO A 450 -10.95 14.29 18.44
CA PRO A 450 -11.90 14.31 17.35
C PRO A 450 -13.26 14.84 17.85
N PRO A 451 -14.11 15.38 16.96
CA PRO A 451 -15.51 15.67 17.29
C PRO A 451 -16.21 14.42 17.86
N ALA A 452 -17.08 14.63 18.84
CA ALA A 452 -17.85 13.57 19.51
C ALA A 452 -18.78 12.80 18.55
#